data_AF-A0A0R1YRW2-F1
#
_entry.id   AF-A0A0R1YRW2-F1
#
_cell.length_a   1.000
_cell.length_b   1.000
_cell.length_c   1.000
_cell.angle_alpha   90.00
_cell.angle_beta   90.00
_cell.angle_gamma   90.00
#
_symmetry.space_group_name_H-M   'P 1'
#
loop_
_entity.id
_entity.type
_entity.pdbx_description
1 polymer ?
#
loop_
_entity_poly.entity_id
_entity_poly.type
_entity_poly.pdbx_seq_one_letter_code
_entity_poly.pdbx_strand_id
1 'polypeptide(L)'
;MDLNKLHDAWLEAGQKVTDLQEKRNQMAVELNDSPEKYSDEDLTKIADSIDKAKKTRDFAKGAYDDALATAKLVKPDKPAAGGQKDVTPKDKPKFINIVKGALKGDPKFLNLMSSGLDANGNGVGLTIPEDVQTAINTLKQTFTSLEPLVTVEGVNAPSGSRVIEPRQSVTPFANLDDETAQIGNNDDPAAFKPLNYKIHRYAGISSITNTLMNDSDANLLSYLENWIAKKDVITRNSEILQALAKLPSAQKTTVDSFDAIKDIYNKELDPLIWNESAFVTNQSGFAVLDKVKDNNGQYVIQPNPLNPSQKMLAGKTITVIADAFLPNDGNSFPLYIGALKEAVRLFDLQQMSLLATNIGAGSFESDLTKIRAIDRFDVELWDTESVIYAPFTGLADLTPAAKTSGTTSSTGK
;
A
#
# COMPACT_ATOMS: atom_id res chain seq x y z
N MET A 1 -2.10 39.39 5.71
CA MET A 1 -1.97 38.66 6.99
C MET A 1 -0.88 37.63 6.78
N ASP A 2 0.17 37.61 7.59
CA ASP A 2 1.25 36.62 7.40
C ASP A 2 0.71 35.22 7.66
N LEU A 3 0.84 34.33 6.69
CA LEU A 3 0.37 32.94 6.76
C LEU A 3 1.00 32.19 7.95
N ASN A 4 2.26 32.51 8.26
CA ASN A 4 2.99 31.94 9.39
C ASN A 4 2.38 32.37 10.74
N LYS A 5 1.95 33.64 10.87
CA LYS A 5 1.28 34.11 12.11
C LYS A 5 -0.07 33.42 12.34
N LEU A 6 -0.80 33.08 11.27
CA LEU A 6 -2.05 32.33 11.38
C LEU A 6 -1.80 30.84 11.71
N HIS A 7 -0.72 30.27 11.18
CA HIS A 7 -0.28 28.92 11.51
C HIS A 7 0.13 28.79 12.99
N ASP A 8 0.96 29.71 13.48
CA ASP A 8 1.41 29.76 14.88
C ASP A 8 0.22 29.96 15.83
N ALA A 9 -0.71 30.84 15.48
CA ALA A 9 -1.94 31.05 16.26
C ALA A 9 -2.83 29.80 16.31
N TRP A 10 -2.88 29.00 15.24
CA TRP A 10 -3.58 27.71 15.23
C TRP A 10 -2.89 26.67 16.11
N LEU A 11 -1.55 26.58 16.05
CA LEU A 11 -0.76 25.67 16.90
C LEU A 11 -0.90 26.02 18.38
N GLU A 12 -0.77 27.30 18.75
CA GLU A 12 -0.98 27.76 20.12
C GLU A 12 -2.40 27.50 20.63
N ALA A 13 -3.41 27.70 19.77
CA ALA A 13 -4.80 27.39 20.12
C ALA A 13 -5.04 25.88 20.26
N GLY A 14 -4.36 25.05 19.46
CA GLY A 14 -4.35 23.60 19.57
C GLY A 14 -3.71 23.13 20.88
N GLN A 15 -2.54 23.68 21.23
CA GLN A 15 -1.84 23.35 22.47
C GLN A 15 -2.67 23.69 23.70
N LYS A 16 -3.34 24.85 23.72
CA LYS A 16 -4.28 25.22 24.80
C LYS A 16 -5.45 24.25 24.97
N VAL A 17 -5.93 23.62 23.88
CA VAL A 17 -6.98 22.58 23.98
C VAL A 17 -6.40 21.31 24.60
N THR A 18 -5.20 20.90 24.19
CA THR A 18 -4.51 19.72 24.75
C THR A 18 -4.23 19.90 26.23
N ASP A 19 -3.67 21.04 26.65
CA ASP A 19 -3.36 21.34 28.05
C ASP A 19 -4.62 21.30 28.95
N LEU A 20 -5.75 21.83 28.46
CA LEU A 20 -7.02 21.79 29.20
C LEU A 20 -7.62 20.38 29.25
N GLN A 21 -7.42 19.56 28.21
CA GLN A 21 -7.83 18.16 28.19
C GLN A 21 -6.98 17.29 29.11
N GLU A 22 -5.66 17.51 29.13
CA GLU A 22 -4.76 16.87 30.09
C GLU A 22 -5.12 17.23 31.52
N LYS A 23 -5.40 18.51 31.79
CA LYS A 23 -5.90 18.96 33.10
C LYS A 23 -7.20 18.26 33.49
N ARG A 24 -8.17 18.13 32.56
CA ARG A 24 -9.40 17.35 32.78
C ARG A 24 -9.10 15.88 33.10
N ASN A 25 -8.17 15.26 32.37
CA ASN A 25 -7.80 13.86 32.60
C ASN A 25 -7.13 13.67 33.96
N GLN A 26 -6.25 14.59 34.36
CA GLN A 26 -5.65 14.61 35.70
C GLN A 26 -6.73 14.77 36.78
N MET A 27 -7.67 15.70 36.62
CA MET A 27 -8.78 15.86 37.58
C MET A 27 -9.68 14.62 37.65
N ALA A 28 -9.92 13.93 36.53
CA ALA A 28 -10.68 12.68 36.52
C ALA A 28 -9.97 11.54 37.27
N VAL A 29 -8.63 11.46 37.16
CA VAL A 29 -7.81 10.51 37.93
C VAL A 29 -7.82 10.88 39.42
N GLU A 30 -7.67 12.16 39.74
CA GLU A 30 -7.67 12.64 41.13
C GLU A 30 -9.05 12.58 41.80
N LEU A 31 -10.15 12.65 41.04
CA LEU A 31 -11.51 12.37 41.51
C LEU A 31 -11.74 10.89 41.81
N ASN A 32 -11.10 10.00 41.06
CA ASN A 32 -11.12 8.56 41.31
C ASN A 32 -10.36 8.22 42.62
N ASP A 33 -9.28 8.94 42.91
CA ASP A 33 -8.48 8.75 44.13
C ASP A 33 -9.01 9.52 45.34
N SER A 34 -9.78 10.59 45.15
CA SER A 34 -10.37 11.43 46.22
C SER A 34 -11.68 12.09 45.74
N PRO A 35 -12.85 11.49 46.05
CA PRO A 35 -14.15 11.88 45.49
C PRO A 35 -14.63 13.31 45.81
N GLU A 36 -14.09 13.97 46.84
CA GLU A 36 -14.49 15.33 47.27
C GLU A 36 -13.46 16.41 46.91
N LYS A 37 -12.42 16.07 46.15
CA LYS A 37 -11.28 16.98 45.90
C LYS A 37 -11.63 18.15 44.97
N TYR A 38 -12.64 17.99 44.12
CA TYR A 38 -13.11 19.01 43.18
C TYR A 38 -14.62 19.18 43.31
N SER A 39 -15.08 20.43 43.30
CA SER A 39 -16.52 20.73 43.34
C SER A 39 -17.16 20.57 41.96
N ASP A 40 -18.49 20.38 41.92
CA ASP A 40 -19.25 20.34 40.67
C ASP A 40 -19.09 21.64 39.85
N GLU A 41 -18.85 22.77 40.50
CA GLU A 41 -18.56 24.06 39.83
C GLU A 41 -17.19 24.09 39.14
N ASP A 42 -16.20 23.35 39.64
CA ASP A 42 -14.88 23.29 39.02
C ASP A 42 -14.90 22.40 37.77
N LEU A 43 -15.70 21.33 37.81
CA LEU A 43 -15.93 20.45 36.66
C LEU A 43 -16.63 21.18 35.50
N THR A 44 -17.63 22.01 35.80
CA THR A 44 -18.33 22.81 34.79
C THR A 44 -17.44 23.90 34.19
N LYS A 45 -16.64 24.61 35.02
CA LYS A 45 -15.68 25.62 34.52
C LYS A 45 -14.63 25.06 33.56
N ILE A 46 -14.12 23.86 33.83
CA ILE A 46 -13.15 23.21 32.91
C ILE A 46 -13.83 22.74 31.62
N ALA A 47 -15.05 22.21 31.69
CA ALA A 47 -15.81 21.85 30.50
C ALA A 47 -16.06 23.08 29.60
N ASP A 48 -16.51 24.20 30.18
CA ASP A 48 -16.73 25.46 29.45
C ASP A 48 -15.44 26.03 28.85
N SER A 49 -14.33 25.92 29.59
CA SER A 49 -13.01 26.36 29.12
C SER A 49 -12.52 25.54 27.92
N ILE A 50 -12.75 24.22 27.93
CA ILE A 50 -12.43 23.32 26.82
C ILE A 50 -13.26 23.68 25.58
N ASP A 51 -14.56 23.94 25.74
CA ASP A 51 -15.42 24.26 24.60
C ASP A 51 -15.13 25.64 24.01
N LYS A 52 -14.78 26.62 24.85
CA LYS A 52 -14.26 27.90 24.37
C LYS A 52 -12.94 27.75 23.62
N ALA A 53 -12.03 26.93 24.13
CA ALA A 53 -10.73 26.66 23.49
C ALA A 53 -10.87 25.94 22.14
N LYS A 54 -11.79 24.96 22.03
CA LYS A 54 -12.12 24.29 20.76
C LYS A 54 -12.69 25.27 19.73
N LYS A 55 -13.62 26.14 20.13
CA LYS A 55 -14.17 27.19 19.25
C LYS A 55 -13.09 28.12 18.73
N THR A 56 -12.13 28.53 19.58
CA THR A 56 -11.00 29.35 19.14
C THR A 56 -10.06 28.62 18.19
N ARG A 57 -9.79 27.33 18.42
CA ARG A 57 -8.97 26.50 17.52
C ARG A 57 -9.65 26.32 16.16
N ASP A 58 -10.95 26.03 16.14
CA ASP A 58 -11.69 25.80 14.90
C ASP A 58 -11.82 27.08 14.08
N PHE A 59 -11.98 28.23 14.76
CA PHE A 59 -11.93 29.54 14.13
C PHE A 59 -10.54 29.86 13.54
N ALA A 60 -9.47 29.60 14.29
CA ALA A 60 -8.09 29.80 13.81
C ALA A 60 -7.76 28.88 12.62
N LYS A 61 -8.24 27.63 12.64
CA LYS A 61 -8.09 26.68 11.54
C LYS A 61 -8.82 27.15 10.29
N GLY A 62 -10.07 27.61 10.41
CA GLY A 62 -10.81 28.17 9.29
C GLY A 62 -10.11 29.39 8.68
N ALA A 63 -9.60 30.31 9.52
CA ALA A 63 -8.84 31.47 9.05
C ALA A 63 -7.53 31.08 8.34
N TYR A 64 -6.85 30.02 8.80
CA TYR A 64 -5.65 29.49 8.15
C TYR A 64 -5.97 28.80 6.81
N ASP A 65 -7.03 27.99 6.76
CA ASP A 65 -7.47 27.30 5.54
C ASP A 65 -7.94 28.29 4.46
N ASP A 66 -8.64 29.35 4.85
CA ASP A 66 -9.04 30.46 3.96
C ASP A 66 -7.83 31.26 3.44
N ALA A 67 -6.82 31.47 4.30
CA ALA A 67 -5.55 32.11 3.93
C ALA A 67 -4.71 31.24 2.98
N LEU A 68 -4.72 29.91 3.16
CA LEU A 68 -4.10 28.95 2.24
C LEU A 68 -4.81 28.93 0.88
N ALA A 69 -6.15 28.99 0.87
CA ALA A 69 -6.93 29.00 -0.35
C ALA A 69 -6.70 30.29 -1.16
N THR A 70 -6.60 31.43 -0.49
CA THR A 70 -6.26 32.72 -1.13
C THR A 70 -4.80 32.79 -1.57
N ALA A 71 -3.85 32.22 -0.82
CA ALA A 71 -2.45 32.11 -1.24
C ALA A 71 -2.27 31.24 -2.50
N LYS A 72 -3.09 30.18 -2.68
CA LYS A 72 -3.07 29.33 -3.88
C LYS A 72 -3.65 30.01 -5.13
N LEU A 73 -4.45 31.08 -4.99
CA LEU A 73 -5.04 31.81 -6.12
C LEU A 73 -4.10 32.88 -6.71
N VAL A 74 -3.05 33.28 -5.98
CA VAL A 74 -1.96 34.11 -6.52
C VAL A 74 -1.02 33.21 -7.31
N LYS A 75 -1.28 33.04 -8.61
CA LYS A 75 -0.38 32.34 -9.52
C LYS A 75 0.96 33.10 -9.60
N PRO A 76 2.11 32.43 -9.50
CA PRO A 76 3.40 33.04 -9.79
C PRO A 76 3.55 33.28 -11.30
N ASP A 77 4.02 34.46 -11.67
CA ASP A 77 4.55 34.71 -13.02
C ASP A 77 5.76 33.79 -13.27
N LYS A 78 5.86 33.30 -14.51
CA LYS A 78 6.79 32.28 -15.02
C LYS A 78 8.24 32.45 -14.50
N PRO A 79 8.95 31.35 -14.15
CA PRO A 79 10.38 31.41 -13.93
C PRO A 79 11.13 31.55 -15.28
N ALA A 80 11.96 32.59 -15.38
CA ALA A 80 12.96 32.72 -16.43
C ALA A 80 14.19 31.89 -16.07
N ALA A 81 14.67 31.11 -17.04
CA ALA A 81 15.89 30.31 -16.96
C ALA A 81 17.14 31.17 -16.74
N GLY A 82 18.06 30.73 -15.87
CA GLY A 82 19.38 31.35 -15.71
C GLY A 82 20.31 30.46 -14.89
N GLY A 83 21.36 29.95 -15.53
CA GLY A 83 22.28 28.97 -14.97
C GLY A 83 23.31 29.50 -13.97
N GLN A 84 23.92 28.51 -13.31
CA GLN A 84 25.03 28.54 -12.35
C GLN A 84 26.21 29.43 -12.79
N LYS A 85 26.72 30.27 -11.88
CA LYS A 85 28.06 30.88 -11.98
C LYS A 85 28.76 30.89 -10.62
N ASP A 86 29.92 30.23 -10.57
CA ASP A 86 30.86 30.21 -9.46
C ASP A 86 31.49 31.60 -9.21
N VAL A 87 31.64 32.00 -7.94
CA VAL A 87 32.27 33.27 -7.55
C VAL A 87 33.72 33.04 -7.11
N THR A 88 34.66 33.67 -7.82
CA THR A 88 36.12 33.61 -7.57
C THR A 88 36.60 34.71 -6.59
N PRO A 89 37.77 34.57 -5.92
CA PRO A 89 38.18 35.32 -4.71
C PRO A 89 38.62 36.81 -4.87
N LYS A 90 37.98 37.63 -5.70
CA LYS A 90 38.39 39.05 -5.91
C LYS A 90 37.55 40.12 -5.20
N ASP A 91 36.52 39.78 -4.42
CA ASP A 91 35.60 40.77 -3.81
C ASP A 91 35.84 41.10 -2.32
N LYS A 92 36.89 40.56 -1.69
CA LYS A 92 37.27 40.90 -0.31
C LYS A 92 37.47 42.42 -0.02
N PRO A 93 38.06 43.24 -0.91
CA PRO A 93 38.22 44.68 -0.62
C PRO A 93 36.90 45.47 -0.73
N LYS A 94 35.88 44.95 -1.42
CA LYS A 94 34.55 45.59 -1.48
C LYS A 94 33.74 45.35 -0.20
N PHE A 95 33.85 44.15 0.38
CA PHE A 95 33.16 43.80 1.62
C PHE A 95 33.64 44.61 2.83
N ILE A 96 34.97 44.84 2.95
CA ILE A 96 35.54 45.61 4.07
C ILE A 96 35.10 47.09 4.03
N ASN A 97 34.92 47.67 2.84
CA ASN A 97 34.43 49.05 2.70
C ASN A 97 32.93 49.16 2.99
N ILE A 98 32.13 48.14 2.68
CA ILE A 98 30.69 48.09 3.00
C ILE A 98 30.47 47.93 4.51
N VAL A 99 31.25 47.08 5.18
CA VAL A 99 31.15 46.89 6.64
C VAL A 99 31.60 48.14 7.41
N LYS A 100 32.65 48.84 6.94
CA LYS A 100 33.07 50.13 7.54
C LYS A 100 32.05 51.26 7.31
N GLY A 101 31.28 51.21 6.21
CA GLY A 101 30.18 52.14 5.93
C GLY A 101 28.95 51.89 6.81
N ALA A 102 28.60 50.61 7.04
CA ALA A 102 27.48 50.20 7.89
C ALA A 102 27.71 50.56 9.37
N LEU A 103 28.95 50.43 9.88
CA LEU A 103 29.28 50.80 11.27
C LEU A 103 29.26 52.31 11.53
N LYS A 104 29.35 53.15 10.49
CA LYS A 104 29.36 54.61 10.61
C LYS A 104 27.98 55.27 10.47
N GLY A 105 26.91 54.48 10.29
CA GLY A 105 25.53 54.98 10.32
C GLY A 105 25.16 55.92 9.16
N ASP A 106 25.73 55.70 7.97
CA ASP A 106 25.48 56.54 6.80
C ASP A 106 24.20 56.05 6.04
N PRO A 107 23.16 56.88 5.85
CA PRO A 107 21.83 56.44 5.38
C PRO A 107 21.77 55.96 3.92
N LYS A 108 22.87 56.04 3.16
CA LYS A 108 22.98 55.45 1.81
C LYS A 108 23.16 53.92 1.82
N PHE A 109 23.52 53.31 2.96
CA PHE A 109 23.74 51.86 3.06
C PHE A 109 22.57 51.09 3.69
N LEU A 110 21.66 51.75 4.43
CA LEU A 110 20.43 51.11 4.89
C LEU A 110 19.45 50.78 3.75
N ASN A 111 19.48 51.57 2.67
CA ASN A 111 18.67 51.29 1.47
C ASN A 111 19.21 50.15 0.60
N LEU A 112 20.41 49.63 0.88
CA LEU A 112 20.96 48.45 0.20
C LEU A 112 20.59 47.12 0.90
N MET A 113 19.95 47.20 2.07
CA MET A 113 19.37 46.06 2.80
C MET A 113 17.85 45.90 2.56
N SER A 114 17.22 46.84 1.85
CA SER A 114 15.84 46.73 1.41
C SER A 114 15.81 46.04 0.04
N SER A 115 15.00 44.99 -0.07
CA SER A 115 14.88 44.05 -1.18
C SER A 115 14.34 44.66 -2.49
N GLY A 116 15.05 45.63 -3.06
CA GLY A 116 14.77 46.18 -4.39
C GLY A 116 15.86 45.77 -5.37
N LEU A 117 15.50 44.98 -6.38
CA LEU A 117 16.35 44.74 -7.55
C LEU A 117 16.59 46.06 -8.29
N ASP A 118 17.83 46.33 -8.70
CA ASP A 118 18.14 47.44 -9.59
C ASP A 118 17.89 47.06 -11.07
N ALA A 119 17.77 48.07 -11.93
CA ALA A 119 17.41 47.91 -13.35
C ALA A 119 18.48 47.19 -14.21
N ASN A 120 19.57 46.67 -13.60
CA ASN A 120 20.62 45.92 -14.27
C ASN A 120 20.77 44.47 -13.75
N GLY A 121 19.85 44.00 -12.90
CA GLY A 121 19.74 42.58 -12.55
C GLY A 121 20.88 42.03 -11.68
N ASN A 122 21.68 42.88 -11.04
CA ASN A 122 22.75 42.46 -10.14
C ASN A 122 22.37 42.73 -8.68
N GLY A 123 21.27 42.11 -8.24
CA GLY A 123 20.92 42.03 -6.82
C GLY A 123 21.72 40.92 -6.14
N VAL A 124 22.48 41.27 -5.10
CA VAL A 124 23.07 40.31 -4.16
C VAL A 124 21.95 39.64 -3.34
N GLY A 125 21.32 38.63 -3.93
CA GLY A 125 20.37 37.75 -3.27
C GLY A 125 21.11 36.80 -2.33
N LEU A 126 21.46 37.26 -1.13
CA LEU A 126 22.09 36.45 -0.08
C LEU A 126 21.18 36.24 1.15
N THR A 127 19.89 36.56 1.06
CA THR A 127 18.96 36.50 2.19
C THR A 127 17.62 35.83 1.88
N ILE A 128 17.50 35.10 0.78
CA ILE A 128 16.38 34.15 0.63
C ILE A 128 16.85 32.86 1.32
N PRO A 129 16.35 32.50 2.52
CA PRO A 129 16.59 31.17 3.05
C PRO A 129 16.12 30.15 2.00
N GLU A 130 16.98 29.20 1.65
CA GLU A 130 16.59 28.10 0.77
C GLU A 130 15.41 27.37 1.42
N ASP A 131 14.33 27.16 0.68
CA ASP A 131 13.22 26.30 1.11
C ASP A 131 13.71 24.84 1.05
N VAL A 132 14.44 24.44 2.08
CA VAL A 132 14.91 23.06 2.24
C VAL A 132 13.77 22.26 2.86
N GLN A 133 12.96 21.64 2.01
CA GLN A 133 12.07 20.59 2.47
C GLN A 133 12.91 19.39 2.94
N THR A 134 13.06 19.25 4.25
CA THR A 134 13.72 18.09 4.88
C THR A 134 12.81 16.85 4.91
N ALA A 135 11.51 17.03 4.67
CA ALA A 135 10.53 15.94 4.61
C ALA A 135 10.87 14.96 3.47
N ILE A 136 11.00 13.67 3.82
CA ILE A 136 11.22 12.61 2.83
C ILE A 136 9.94 12.43 2.03
N ASN A 137 9.93 12.92 0.79
CA ASN A 137 8.86 12.68 -0.15
C ASN A 137 8.87 11.22 -0.60
N THR A 138 8.10 10.37 0.08
CA THR A 138 7.98 8.97 -0.30
C THR A 138 7.10 8.85 -1.54
N LEU A 139 7.60 8.22 -2.59
CA LEU A 139 6.75 7.80 -3.70
C LEU A 139 5.72 6.79 -3.17
N LYS A 140 4.43 7.12 -3.34
CA LYS A 140 3.32 6.19 -3.09
C LYS A 140 3.33 5.14 -4.20
N GLN A 141 4.16 4.12 -4.07
CA GLN A 141 3.95 2.88 -4.81
C GLN A 141 2.80 2.14 -4.12
N THR A 142 1.77 1.79 -4.89
CA THR A 142 0.70 0.91 -4.41
C THR A 142 1.27 -0.50 -4.29
N PHE A 143 1.71 -0.86 -3.08
CA PHE A 143 2.03 -2.24 -2.76
C PHE A 143 0.71 -2.96 -2.51
N THR A 144 0.18 -3.64 -3.51
CA THR A 144 -0.95 -4.54 -3.32
C THR A 144 -0.41 -5.78 -2.61
N SER A 145 -0.75 -5.95 -1.33
CA SER A 145 -0.43 -7.19 -0.60
C SER A 145 -1.26 -8.33 -1.19
N LEU A 146 -0.64 -9.50 -1.37
CA LEU A 146 -1.32 -10.75 -1.74
C LEU A 146 -1.88 -11.48 -0.52
N GLU A 147 -1.50 -11.05 0.68
CA GLU A 147 -1.96 -11.60 1.94
C GLU A 147 -3.50 -11.65 2.07
N PRO A 148 -4.29 -10.63 1.65
CA PRO A 148 -5.76 -10.70 1.71
C PRO A 148 -6.36 -11.75 0.76
N LEU A 149 -5.58 -12.21 -0.22
CA LEU A 149 -5.99 -13.23 -1.18
C LEU A 149 -5.69 -14.65 -0.71
N VAL A 150 -4.91 -14.82 0.37
CA VAL A 150 -4.52 -16.13 0.92
C VAL A 150 -5.05 -16.29 2.34
N THR A 151 -5.14 -17.53 2.84
CA THR A 151 -5.53 -17.75 4.23
C THR A 151 -4.30 -17.66 5.14
N VAL A 152 -4.36 -16.80 6.16
CA VAL A 152 -3.31 -16.67 7.18
C VAL A 152 -3.70 -17.49 8.41
N GLU A 153 -2.85 -18.44 8.80
CA GLU A 153 -2.98 -19.23 10.03
C GLU A 153 -1.85 -18.90 11.00
N GLY A 154 -2.22 -18.47 12.21
CA GLY A 154 -1.28 -18.35 13.32
C GLY A 154 -0.88 -19.71 13.86
N VAL A 155 0.42 -20.01 13.89
CA VAL A 155 0.99 -21.24 14.46
C VAL A 155 1.85 -20.93 15.67
N ASN A 156 2.01 -21.90 16.58
CA ASN A 156 2.87 -21.76 17.77
C ASN A 156 4.14 -22.61 17.71
N ALA A 157 4.26 -23.46 16.68
CA ALA A 157 5.38 -24.39 16.52
C ALA A 157 6.16 -24.09 15.24
N PRO A 158 7.51 -24.22 15.25
CA PRO A 158 8.37 -23.93 14.10
C PRO A 158 8.22 -24.93 12.94
N SER A 159 7.57 -26.07 13.19
CA SER A 159 7.24 -27.07 12.18
C SER A 159 5.99 -27.82 12.63
N GLY A 160 5.20 -28.27 11.67
CA GLY A 160 4.05 -29.11 11.94
C GLY A 160 3.56 -29.80 10.68
N SER A 161 2.58 -30.67 10.87
CA SER A 161 1.85 -31.31 9.78
C SER A 161 0.37 -30.96 9.92
N ARG A 162 -0.31 -30.78 8.79
CA ARG A 162 -1.75 -30.66 8.67
C ARG A 162 -2.23 -31.77 7.75
N VAL A 163 -3.34 -32.40 8.11
CA VAL A 163 -3.88 -33.52 7.36
C VAL A 163 -4.99 -32.96 6.47
N ILE A 164 -4.86 -33.16 5.16
CA ILE A 164 -5.79 -32.65 4.16
C ILE A 164 -6.55 -33.83 3.57
N GLU A 165 -7.88 -33.72 3.59
CA GLU A 165 -8.75 -34.59 2.81
C GLU A 165 -8.77 -34.07 1.37
N PRO A 166 -8.35 -34.88 0.37
CA PRO A 166 -8.42 -34.45 -1.03
C PRO A 166 -9.89 -34.31 -1.45
N ARG A 167 -10.19 -33.37 -2.36
CA ARG A 167 -11.50 -33.29 -2.99
C ARG A 167 -11.77 -34.57 -3.77
N GLN A 168 -12.90 -35.21 -3.48
CA GLN A 168 -13.32 -36.45 -4.14
C GLN A 168 -14.77 -36.37 -4.56
N SER A 169 -15.07 -36.97 -5.71
CA SER A 169 -16.45 -37.29 -6.08
C SER A 169 -16.95 -38.42 -5.19
N VAL A 170 -17.84 -38.12 -4.25
CA VAL A 170 -18.53 -39.13 -3.45
C VAL A 170 -19.49 -39.89 -4.38
N THR A 171 -19.31 -41.20 -4.51
CA THR A 171 -20.25 -42.05 -5.23
C THR A 171 -21.53 -42.20 -4.40
N PRO A 172 -22.74 -42.05 -5.01
CA PRO A 172 -23.97 -42.30 -4.29
C PRO A 172 -24.07 -43.79 -3.92
N PHE A 173 -24.70 -44.08 -2.78
CA PHE A 173 -24.94 -45.47 -2.37
C PHE A 173 -25.62 -46.26 -3.49
N ALA A 174 -25.16 -47.50 -3.70
CA ALA A 174 -25.79 -48.39 -4.67
C ALA A 174 -27.27 -48.59 -4.30
N ASN A 175 -28.16 -48.42 -5.27
CA ASN A 175 -29.57 -48.75 -5.05
C ASN A 175 -29.73 -50.28 -4.98
N LEU A 176 -30.27 -50.77 -3.87
CA LEU A 176 -30.60 -52.18 -3.67
C LEU A 176 -32.11 -52.27 -3.46
N ASP A 177 -32.86 -52.49 -4.55
CA ASP A 177 -34.32 -52.70 -4.51
C ASP A 177 -34.70 -54.14 -4.06
N ASP A 178 -33.73 -55.03 -3.88
CA ASP A 178 -33.91 -56.42 -3.46
C ASP A 178 -33.33 -56.64 -2.05
N GLU A 179 -34.19 -57.00 -1.08
CA GLU A 179 -33.81 -57.19 0.34
C GLU A 179 -32.85 -58.36 0.59
N THR A 180 -32.59 -59.21 -0.42
CA THR A 180 -31.67 -60.35 -0.33
C THR A 180 -30.28 -60.09 -0.91
N ALA A 181 -30.08 -58.92 -1.53
CA ALA A 181 -28.80 -58.57 -2.15
C ALA A 181 -27.71 -58.25 -1.10
N GLN A 182 -26.51 -58.78 -1.32
CA GLN A 182 -25.38 -58.53 -0.42
C GLN A 182 -24.90 -57.07 -0.57
N ILE A 183 -24.94 -56.32 0.54
CA ILE A 183 -24.42 -54.94 0.59
C ILE A 183 -22.91 -54.99 0.34
N GLY A 184 -22.46 -54.36 -0.75
CA GLY A 184 -21.03 -54.19 -1.05
C GLY A 184 -20.36 -53.23 -0.07
N ASN A 185 -19.03 -53.32 0.06
CA ASN A 185 -18.29 -52.31 0.82
C ASN A 185 -18.47 -50.93 0.18
N ASN A 186 -18.62 -49.91 1.02
CA ASN A 186 -18.69 -48.52 0.56
C ASN A 186 -17.34 -48.07 -0.01
N ASP A 187 -17.33 -47.01 -0.82
CA ASP A 187 -16.08 -46.31 -1.13
C ASP A 187 -15.50 -45.73 0.18
N ASP A 188 -14.27 -46.13 0.50
CA ASP A 188 -13.51 -45.57 1.62
C ASP A 188 -12.99 -44.17 1.21
N PRO A 189 -13.02 -43.16 2.10
CA PRO A 189 -12.45 -41.85 1.81
C PRO A 189 -10.95 -42.00 1.50
N ALA A 190 -10.47 -41.36 0.43
CA ALA A 190 -9.07 -41.52 0.05
C ALA A 190 -8.09 -41.12 1.14
N ALA A 191 -6.89 -41.69 1.03
CA ALA A 191 -5.78 -41.45 1.93
C ALA A 191 -5.55 -39.94 2.13
N PHE A 192 -5.66 -39.51 3.39
CA PHE A 192 -5.37 -38.15 3.77
C PHE A 192 -3.93 -37.78 3.42
N LYS A 193 -3.73 -36.59 2.84
CA LYS A 193 -2.40 -36.08 2.48
C LYS A 193 -1.83 -35.25 3.64
N PRO A 194 -0.69 -35.63 4.24
CA PRO A 194 -0.02 -34.79 5.22
C PRO A 194 0.71 -33.64 4.50
N LEU A 195 0.29 -32.40 4.78
CA LEU A 195 0.99 -31.18 4.42
C LEU A 195 1.93 -30.80 5.55
N ASN A 196 3.24 -30.81 5.30
CA ASN A 196 4.24 -30.40 6.27
C ASN A 196 4.64 -28.95 6.00
N TYR A 197 4.64 -28.11 7.04
CA TYR A 197 5.16 -26.74 6.97
C TYR A 197 6.39 -26.59 7.87
N LYS A 198 7.32 -25.71 7.46
CA LYS A 198 8.54 -25.40 8.19
C LYS A 198 8.78 -23.90 8.18
N ILE A 199 8.63 -23.28 9.33
CA ILE A 199 8.78 -21.83 9.48
C ILE A 199 10.20 -21.39 9.16
N HIS A 200 10.30 -20.51 8.15
CA HIS A 200 11.53 -19.85 7.77
C HIS A 200 11.63 -18.48 8.47
N ARG A 201 12.86 -17.99 8.65
CA ARG A 201 13.13 -16.73 9.34
C ARG A 201 13.74 -15.72 8.38
N TYR A 202 13.00 -14.66 8.11
CA TYR A 202 13.45 -13.52 7.31
C TYR A 202 13.86 -12.40 8.26
N ALA A 203 15.10 -11.91 8.13
CA ALA A 203 15.60 -10.89 9.04
C ALA A 203 16.52 -9.91 8.33
N GLY A 204 16.47 -8.65 8.76
CA GLY A 204 17.33 -7.59 8.27
C GLY A 204 17.71 -6.62 9.39
N ILE A 205 18.91 -6.05 9.31
CA ILE A 205 19.34 -4.97 10.20
C ILE A 205 19.54 -3.72 9.35
N SER A 206 18.86 -2.64 9.73
CA SER A 206 19.08 -1.31 9.18
C SER A 206 19.83 -0.47 10.19
N SER A 207 20.95 0.15 9.79
CA SER A 207 21.76 1.02 10.65
C SER A 207 21.66 2.46 10.20
N ILE A 208 21.48 3.37 11.15
CA ILE A 208 21.44 4.82 10.94
C ILE A 208 22.46 5.47 11.88
N THR A 209 23.15 6.52 11.45
CA THR A 209 24.03 7.30 12.32
C THR A 209 23.22 8.15 13.30
N ASN A 210 23.63 8.21 14.56
CA ASN A 210 22.92 9.00 15.57
C ASN A 210 22.98 10.50 15.26
N THR A 211 24.04 10.94 14.59
CA THR A 211 24.15 12.31 14.06
C THR A 211 23.04 12.62 13.07
N LEU A 212 22.76 11.74 12.10
CA LEU A 212 21.67 11.92 11.14
C LEU A 212 20.29 11.84 11.81
N MET A 213 20.15 11.00 12.84
CA MET A 213 18.91 10.89 13.60
C MET A 213 18.59 12.18 14.39
N ASN A 214 19.62 12.82 14.95
CA ASN A 214 19.45 14.03 15.78
C ASN A 214 19.41 15.33 14.97
N ASP A 215 20.03 15.36 13.78
CA ASP A 215 20.13 16.55 12.91
C ASP A 215 18.99 16.61 11.88
N SER A 216 18.12 15.60 11.82
CA SER A 216 16.99 15.58 10.88
C SER A 216 15.69 16.02 11.56
N ASP A 217 15.09 17.11 11.06
CA ASP A 217 13.74 17.54 11.43
C ASP A 217 12.64 16.62 10.88
N ALA A 218 12.99 15.70 9.98
CA ALA A 218 12.07 14.73 9.41
C ALA A 218 12.01 13.47 10.27
N ASN A 219 10.81 12.88 10.38
CA ASN A 219 10.59 11.64 11.11
C ASN A 219 11.20 10.42 10.36
N LEU A 220 12.53 10.33 10.40
CA LEU A 220 13.36 9.31 9.77
C LEU A 220 13.05 7.91 10.31
N LEU A 221 12.69 7.83 11.60
CA LEU A 221 12.27 6.58 12.23
C LEU A 221 11.00 6.04 11.57
N SER A 222 9.94 6.85 11.45
CA SER A 222 8.71 6.41 10.76
C SER A 222 8.92 6.15 9.27
N TYR A 223 9.85 6.85 8.60
CA TYR A 223 10.23 6.49 7.24
C TYR A 223 10.85 5.09 7.17
N LEU A 224 11.78 4.78 8.08
CA LEU A 224 12.43 3.47 8.13
C LEU A 224 11.44 2.36 8.51
N GLU A 225 10.54 2.60 9.47
CA GLU A 225 9.47 1.66 9.82
C GLU A 225 8.60 1.34 8.60
N ASN A 226 8.17 2.37 7.86
CA ASN A 226 7.42 2.19 6.62
C ASN A 226 8.23 1.45 5.54
N TRP A 227 9.53 1.71 5.46
CA TRP A 227 10.41 1.02 4.52
C TRP A 227 10.58 -0.46 4.86
N ILE A 228 10.72 -0.79 6.15
CA ILE A 228 10.79 -2.17 6.64
C ILE A 228 9.47 -2.88 6.39
N ALA A 229 8.33 -2.25 6.71
CA ALA A 229 7.01 -2.81 6.44
C ALA A 229 6.79 -3.08 4.93
N LYS A 230 7.26 -2.19 4.05
CA LYS A 230 7.22 -2.42 2.60
C LYS A 230 8.04 -3.64 2.19
N LYS A 231 9.26 -3.79 2.72
CA LYS A 231 10.10 -4.96 2.43
C LYS A 231 9.43 -6.25 2.88
N ASP A 232 8.81 -6.23 4.05
CA ASP A 232 8.09 -7.38 4.59
C ASP A 232 6.96 -7.85 3.67
N VAL A 233 6.10 -6.92 3.22
CA VAL A 233 5.03 -7.21 2.25
C VAL A 233 5.59 -7.79 0.95
N ILE A 234 6.70 -7.24 0.45
CA ILE A 234 7.34 -7.75 -0.78
C ILE A 234 7.90 -9.16 -0.57
N THR A 235 8.50 -9.44 0.58
CA THR A 235 9.02 -10.77 0.93
C THR A 235 7.87 -11.77 1.02
N ARG A 236 6.79 -11.46 1.75
CA ARG A 236 5.58 -12.30 1.83
C ARG A 236 4.99 -12.57 0.45
N ASN A 237 4.85 -11.54 -0.38
CA ASN A 237 4.36 -11.68 -1.76
C ASN A 237 5.26 -12.59 -2.61
N SER A 238 6.58 -12.44 -2.52
CA SER A 238 7.53 -13.29 -3.25
C SER A 238 7.40 -14.76 -2.86
N GLU A 239 7.28 -15.06 -1.57
CA GLU A 239 7.10 -16.44 -1.10
C GLU A 239 5.75 -17.03 -1.53
N ILE A 240 4.67 -16.24 -1.51
CA ILE A 240 3.37 -16.66 -2.06
C ILE A 240 3.49 -17.01 -3.55
N LEU A 241 4.16 -16.18 -4.34
CA LEU A 241 4.36 -16.45 -5.76
C LEU A 241 5.24 -17.68 -6.00
N GLN A 242 6.26 -17.91 -5.17
CA GLN A 242 7.08 -19.12 -5.23
C GLN A 242 6.27 -20.38 -4.89
N ALA A 243 5.37 -20.31 -3.90
CA ALA A 243 4.45 -21.41 -3.61
C ALA A 243 3.52 -21.67 -4.80
N LEU A 244 2.94 -20.62 -5.41
CA LEU A 244 2.12 -20.75 -6.61
C LEU A 244 2.90 -21.29 -7.83
N ALA A 245 4.21 -21.01 -7.94
CA ALA A 245 5.03 -21.57 -9.01
C ALA A 245 5.18 -23.11 -8.89
N LYS A 246 5.07 -23.66 -7.68
CA LYS A 246 5.10 -25.11 -7.40
C LYS A 246 3.80 -25.84 -7.79
N LEU A 247 2.79 -25.14 -8.32
CA LEU A 247 1.55 -25.78 -8.77
C LEU A 247 1.84 -26.94 -9.75
N PRO A 248 1.12 -28.08 -9.61
CA PRO A 248 1.21 -29.21 -10.53
C PRO A 248 1.01 -28.81 -11.99
N SER A 249 1.69 -29.48 -12.91
CA SER A 249 1.55 -29.22 -14.35
C SER A 249 0.12 -29.40 -14.87
N ALA A 250 -0.71 -30.19 -14.19
CA ALA A 250 -2.12 -30.38 -14.52
C ALA A 250 -2.97 -29.11 -14.36
N GLN A 251 -2.51 -28.14 -13.57
CA GLN A 251 -3.17 -26.85 -13.35
C GLN A 251 -2.46 -25.71 -14.06
N LYS A 252 -1.54 -26.03 -14.98
CA LYS A 252 -0.84 -25.07 -15.83
C LYS A 252 -1.37 -25.22 -17.25
N THR A 253 -2.30 -24.35 -17.62
CA THR A 253 -2.99 -24.41 -18.92
C THR A 253 -2.73 -23.13 -19.68
N THR A 254 -1.91 -23.17 -20.72
CA THR A 254 -1.71 -22.01 -21.60
C THR A 254 -3.01 -21.65 -22.30
N VAL A 255 -3.36 -20.36 -22.31
CA VAL A 255 -4.61 -19.87 -22.89
C VAL A 255 -4.33 -19.07 -24.16
N ASP A 256 -4.91 -19.55 -25.26
CA ASP A 256 -4.79 -18.91 -26.59
C ASP A 256 -6.04 -18.09 -26.96
N SER A 257 -7.16 -18.26 -26.26
CA SER A 257 -8.43 -17.59 -26.56
C SER A 257 -9.17 -17.15 -25.30
N PHE A 258 -10.00 -16.11 -25.43
CA PHE A 258 -10.80 -15.64 -24.30
C PHE A 258 -11.85 -16.68 -23.84
N ASP A 259 -12.33 -17.52 -24.76
CA ASP A 259 -13.25 -18.61 -24.41
C ASP A 259 -12.56 -19.72 -23.60
N ALA A 260 -11.25 -19.96 -23.80
CA ALA A 260 -10.51 -20.88 -22.94
C ALA A 260 -10.43 -20.37 -21.48
N ILE A 261 -10.36 -19.05 -21.26
CA ILE A 261 -10.45 -18.48 -19.90
C ILE A 261 -11.81 -18.80 -19.26
N LYS A 262 -12.90 -18.72 -20.04
CA LYS A 262 -14.24 -19.10 -19.57
C LYS A 262 -14.38 -20.60 -19.36
N ASP A 263 -13.76 -21.43 -20.19
CA ASP A 263 -13.80 -22.88 -20.05
C ASP A 263 -13.06 -23.34 -18.80
N ILE A 264 -11.88 -22.78 -18.53
CA ILE A 264 -11.14 -23.02 -17.28
C ILE A 264 -12.04 -22.68 -16.08
N TYR A 265 -12.70 -21.52 -16.12
CA TYR A 265 -13.60 -21.11 -15.05
C TYR A 265 -14.84 -22.00 -14.89
N ASN A 266 -15.53 -22.34 -15.99
CA ASN A 266 -16.82 -23.02 -15.91
C ASN A 266 -16.72 -24.55 -15.84
N LYS A 267 -15.60 -25.14 -16.30
CA LYS A 267 -15.44 -26.60 -16.42
C LYS A 267 -14.35 -27.15 -15.51
N GLU A 268 -13.23 -26.44 -15.35
CA GLU A 268 -12.08 -26.96 -14.61
C GLU A 268 -12.12 -26.57 -13.13
N LEU A 269 -12.71 -25.42 -12.79
CA LEU A 269 -12.95 -25.01 -11.40
C LEU A 269 -14.26 -25.57 -10.85
N ASP A 270 -14.20 -26.13 -9.64
CA ASP A 270 -15.36 -26.67 -8.93
C ASP A 270 -16.41 -25.56 -8.66
N PRO A 271 -17.71 -25.80 -8.94
CA PRO A 271 -18.77 -24.86 -8.61
C PRO A 271 -18.81 -24.39 -7.15
N LEU A 272 -18.33 -25.21 -6.20
CA LEU A 272 -18.31 -24.88 -4.78
C LEU A 272 -17.40 -23.68 -4.47
N ILE A 273 -16.31 -23.52 -5.22
CA ILE A 273 -15.30 -22.47 -5.03
C ILE A 273 -15.51 -21.25 -5.92
N TRP A 274 -16.50 -21.29 -6.82
CA TRP A 274 -16.83 -20.17 -7.70
C TRP A 274 -17.11 -18.88 -6.92
N ASN A 275 -17.73 -18.96 -5.74
CA ASN A 275 -18.03 -17.78 -4.94
C ASN A 275 -16.78 -17.02 -4.47
N GLU A 276 -15.71 -17.74 -4.13
CA GLU A 276 -14.46 -17.16 -3.63
C GLU A 276 -13.40 -16.95 -4.71
N SER A 277 -13.68 -17.40 -5.93
CA SER A 277 -12.77 -17.26 -7.06
C SER A 277 -12.53 -15.79 -7.44
N ALA A 278 -11.27 -15.49 -7.74
CA ALA A 278 -10.83 -14.21 -8.25
C ALA A 278 -9.84 -14.41 -9.42
N PHE A 279 -9.74 -13.39 -10.25
CA PHE A 279 -8.71 -13.33 -11.30
C PHE A 279 -7.55 -12.50 -10.78
N VAL A 280 -6.32 -13.01 -10.90
CA VAL A 280 -5.11 -12.27 -10.52
C VAL A 280 -4.17 -12.19 -11.70
N THR A 281 -3.80 -10.97 -12.09
CA THR A 281 -2.92 -10.72 -13.22
C THR A 281 -2.03 -9.51 -12.97
N ASN A 282 -1.04 -9.32 -13.83
CA ASN A 282 -0.14 -8.18 -13.79
C ASN A 282 -0.74 -6.96 -14.56
N GLN A 283 -0.10 -5.80 -14.48
CA GLN A 283 -0.58 -4.58 -15.14
C GLN A 283 -0.58 -4.71 -16.66
N SER A 284 0.48 -5.30 -17.23
CA SER A 284 0.57 -5.52 -18.67
C SER A 284 -0.47 -6.55 -19.16
N GLY A 285 -0.67 -7.65 -18.42
CA GLY A 285 -1.70 -8.64 -18.73
C GLY A 285 -3.12 -8.05 -18.65
N PHE A 286 -3.40 -7.26 -17.61
CA PHE A 286 -4.67 -6.53 -17.48
C PHE A 286 -4.94 -5.61 -18.68
N ALA A 287 -3.92 -4.90 -19.17
CA ALA A 287 -4.06 -4.01 -20.33
C ALA A 287 -4.38 -4.74 -21.64
N VAL A 288 -4.01 -6.02 -21.76
CA VAL A 288 -4.41 -6.86 -22.90
C VAL A 288 -5.83 -7.37 -22.71
N LEU A 289 -6.17 -7.83 -21.51
CA LEU A 289 -7.52 -8.32 -21.18
C LEU A 289 -8.61 -7.23 -21.32
N ASP A 290 -8.31 -5.99 -20.91
CA ASP A 290 -9.25 -4.86 -20.98
C ASP A 290 -9.53 -4.41 -22.42
N LYS A 291 -8.69 -4.79 -23.38
CA LYS A 291 -8.91 -4.48 -24.80
C LYS A 291 -9.82 -5.47 -25.50
N VAL A 292 -10.04 -6.65 -24.94
CA VAL A 292 -10.86 -7.71 -25.56
C VAL A 292 -12.31 -7.25 -25.63
N LYS A 293 -12.89 -7.33 -26.84
CA LYS A 293 -14.29 -6.99 -27.09
C LYS A 293 -15.16 -8.21 -27.29
N ASP A 294 -16.42 -8.07 -26.91
CA ASP A 294 -17.49 -9.02 -27.22
C ASP A 294 -18.00 -8.84 -28.66
N ASN A 295 -18.89 -9.74 -29.07
CA ASN A 295 -19.54 -9.72 -30.38
C ASN A 295 -20.37 -8.43 -30.63
N ASN A 296 -20.71 -7.68 -29.59
CA ASN A 296 -21.46 -6.42 -29.68
C ASN A 296 -20.52 -5.20 -29.69
N GLY A 297 -19.19 -5.41 -29.70
CA GLY A 297 -18.17 -4.37 -29.64
C GLY A 297 -17.99 -3.74 -28.26
N GLN A 298 -18.60 -4.31 -27.22
CA GLN A 298 -18.46 -3.88 -25.83
C GLN A 298 -17.25 -4.57 -25.19
N TYR A 299 -16.58 -3.88 -24.27
CA TYR A 299 -15.48 -4.47 -23.51
C TYR A 299 -16.00 -5.58 -22.60
N VAL A 300 -15.31 -6.72 -22.58
CA VAL A 300 -15.75 -7.87 -21.78
C VAL A 300 -15.53 -7.64 -20.28
N ILE A 301 -14.51 -6.86 -19.93
CA ILE A 301 -14.30 -6.40 -18.56
C ILE A 301 -15.28 -5.27 -18.25
N GLN A 302 -16.09 -5.49 -17.22
CA GLN A 302 -17.12 -4.55 -16.79
C GLN A 302 -16.69 -3.90 -15.47
N PRO A 303 -16.99 -2.61 -15.26
CA PRO A 303 -16.86 -2.01 -13.93
C PRO A 303 -17.86 -2.65 -12.97
N ASN A 304 -17.48 -2.83 -11.71
CA ASN A 304 -18.39 -3.28 -10.67
C ASN A 304 -19.49 -2.20 -10.46
N PRO A 305 -20.78 -2.55 -10.50
CA PRO A 305 -21.88 -1.59 -10.29
C PRO A 305 -21.84 -0.93 -8.91
N LEU A 306 -21.27 -1.57 -7.90
CA LEU A 306 -21.11 -1.03 -6.54
C LEU A 306 -19.86 -0.15 -6.39
N ASN A 307 -18.78 -0.47 -7.11
CA ASN A 307 -17.49 0.22 -7.03
C ASN A 307 -16.87 0.36 -8.43
N PRO A 308 -17.09 1.48 -9.15
CA PRO A 308 -16.62 1.63 -10.52
C PRO A 308 -15.10 1.51 -10.71
N SER A 309 -14.33 1.73 -9.64
CA SER A 309 -12.88 1.56 -9.60
C SER A 309 -12.43 0.10 -9.67
N GLN A 310 -13.30 -0.85 -9.28
CA GLN A 310 -13.02 -2.27 -9.37
C GLN A 310 -13.55 -2.82 -10.71
N LYS A 311 -12.72 -3.59 -11.38
CA LYS A 311 -13.02 -4.21 -12.66
C LYS A 311 -13.36 -5.68 -12.44
N MET A 312 -14.36 -6.17 -13.15
CA MET A 312 -14.90 -7.50 -13.00
C MET A 312 -14.96 -8.23 -14.34
N LEU A 313 -14.70 -9.53 -14.28
CA LEU A 313 -14.87 -10.47 -15.38
C LEU A 313 -15.87 -11.54 -14.95
N ALA A 314 -16.93 -11.76 -15.75
CA ALA A 314 -17.95 -12.77 -15.46
C ALA A 314 -18.54 -12.70 -14.03
N GLY A 315 -18.65 -11.50 -13.45
CA GLY A 315 -19.18 -11.31 -12.09
C GLY A 315 -18.16 -11.56 -10.97
N LYS A 316 -16.87 -11.68 -11.27
CA LYS A 316 -15.77 -11.83 -10.28
C LYS A 316 -14.77 -10.70 -10.37
N THR A 317 -14.12 -10.38 -9.25
CA THR A 317 -13.15 -9.29 -9.15
C THR A 317 -11.82 -9.65 -9.78
N ILE A 318 -11.23 -8.71 -10.52
CA ILE A 318 -9.87 -8.81 -11.04
C ILE A 318 -8.93 -8.03 -10.11
N THR A 319 -7.95 -8.72 -9.53
CA THR A 319 -6.87 -8.10 -8.76
C THR A 319 -5.65 -7.90 -9.64
N VAL A 320 -5.22 -6.64 -9.75
CA VAL A 320 -4.06 -6.25 -10.57
C VAL A 320 -2.86 -6.02 -9.66
N ILE A 321 -1.75 -6.68 -10.01
CA ILE A 321 -0.46 -6.55 -9.33
C ILE A 321 0.49 -5.79 -10.26
N ALA A 322 1.38 -4.98 -9.70
CA ALA A 322 2.39 -4.30 -10.52
C ALA A 322 3.37 -5.31 -11.15
N ASP A 323 3.81 -5.01 -12.39
CA ASP A 323 4.73 -5.88 -13.15
C ASP A 323 6.07 -6.11 -12.45
N ALA A 324 6.47 -5.20 -11.55
CA ALA A 324 7.66 -5.34 -10.71
C ALA A 324 7.57 -6.50 -9.71
N PHE A 325 6.36 -6.87 -9.28
CA PHE A 325 6.12 -7.95 -8.32
C PHE A 325 5.62 -9.22 -8.98
N LEU A 326 4.94 -9.11 -10.12
CA LEU A 326 4.51 -10.24 -10.93
C LEU A 326 5.06 -10.07 -12.36
N PRO A 327 6.28 -10.56 -12.63
CA PRO A 327 6.93 -10.38 -13.91
C PRO A 327 6.27 -11.23 -15.00
N ASN A 328 6.40 -10.78 -16.25
CA ASN A 328 6.00 -11.55 -17.42
C ASN A 328 6.96 -12.72 -17.64
N ASP A 329 6.44 -13.85 -18.08
CA ASP A 329 7.24 -14.99 -18.51
C ASP A 329 7.52 -14.87 -20.02
N GLY A 330 8.55 -14.07 -20.35
CA GLY A 330 8.86 -13.72 -21.73
C GLY A 330 7.73 -12.91 -22.38
N ASN A 331 7.07 -13.50 -23.38
CA ASN A 331 5.92 -12.90 -24.07
C ASN A 331 4.57 -13.28 -23.44
N SER A 332 4.57 -14.09 -22.38
CA SER A 332 3.37 -14.55 -21.72
C SER A 332 3.07 -13.72 -20.47
N PHE A 333 1.83 -13.30 -20.35
CA PHE A 333 1.29 -12.60 -19.19
C PHE A 333 0.74 -13.61 -18.19
N PRO A 334 1.14 -13.54 -16.90
CA PRO A 334 0.63 -14.43 -15.87
C PRO A 334 -0.83 -14.10 -15.55
N LEU A 335 -1.66 -15.14 -15.47
CA LEU A 335 -3.03 -15.09 -15.02
C LEU A 335 -3.28 -16.26 -14.07
N TYR A 336 -3.70 -15.98 -12.85
CA TYR A 336 -4.20 -16.99 -11.92
C TYR A 336 -5.71 -16.88 -11.86
N ILE A 337 -6.38 -18.03 -11.98
CA ILE A 337 -7.83 -18.14 -11.97
C ILE A 337 -8.20 -19.11 -10.85
N GLY A 338 -8.96 -18.65 -9.87
CA GLY A 338 -9.47 -19.52 -8.81
C GLY A 338 -9.51 -18.87 -7.43
N ALA A 339 -9.73 -19.70 -6.41
CA ALA A 339 -9.81 -19.27 -5.02
C ALA A 339 -8.43 -19.38 -4.35
N LEU A 340 -7.65 -18.29 -4.40
CA LEU A 340 -6.32 -18.25 -3.78
C LEU A 340 -6.36 -18.48 -2.26
N LYS A 341 -7.49 -18.16 -1.61
CA LYS A 341 -7.70 -18.33 -0.17
C LYS A 341 -7.66 -19.79 0.25
N GLU A 342 -8.19 -20.67 -0.58
CA GLU A 342 -8.18 -22.11 -0.33
C GLU A 342 -6.93 -22.78 -0.89
N ALA A 343 -6.32 -22.19 -1.92
CA ALA A 343 -5.16 -22.78 -2.57
C ALA A 343 -3.86 -22.59 -1.80
N VAL A 344 -3.70 -21.44 -1.13
CA VAL A 344 -2.45 -21.08 -0.44
C VAL A 344 -2.73 -20.75 1.01
N ARG A 345 -1.93 -21.33 1.90
CA ARG A 345 -1.97 -21.03 3.32
C ARG A 345 -0.63 -20.48 3.78
N LEU A 346 -0.69 -19.30 4.39
CA LEU A 346 0.46 -18.65 5.02
C LEU A 346 0.44 -19.02 6.51
N PHE A 347 1.47 -19.71 6.97
CA PHE A 347 1.65 -20.04 8.38
C PHE A 347 2.53 -18.98 9.03
N ASP A 348 1.96 -18.19 9.94
CA ASP A 348 2.66 -17.14 10.66
C ASP A 348 2.92 -17.60 12.11
N LEU A 349 4.19 -17.68 12.52
CA LEU A 349 4.55 -18.06 13.89
C LEU A 349 4.48 -16.85 14.84
N GLN A 350 4.86 -15.69 14.35
CA GLN A 350 4.92 -14.47 15.14
C GLN A 350 4.95 -13.28 14.18
N GLN A 351 4.03 -12.34 14.41
CA GLN A 351 4.01 -11.05 13.72
C GLN A 351 5.40 -10.38 13.75
N MET A 352 5.71 -9.66 12.68
CA MET A 352 6.98 -8.95 12.49
C MET A 352 7.44 -8.24 13.78
N SER A 353 8.63 -8.60 14.25
CA SER A 353 9.26 -8.00 15.43
C SER A 353 10.31 -6.97 15.02
N LEU A 354 10.09 -5.73 15.45
CA LEU A 354 11.04 -4.62 15.30
C LEU A 354 11.70 -4.33 16.64
N LEU A 355 13.04 -4.41 16.68
CA LEU A 355 13.82 -4.07 17.87
C LEU A 355 14.97 -3.15 17.50
N ALA A 356 14.99 -1.97 18.12
CA ALA A 356 16.06 -0.99 17.98
C ALA A 356 17.09 -1.11 19.10
N THR A 357 18.36 -0.86 18.80
CA THR A 357 19.41 -0.69 19.81
C THR A 357 20.40 0.38 19.39
N ASN A 358 20.82 1.21 20.35
CA ASN A 358 21.88 2.21 20.22
C ASN A 358 23.13 1.84 21.06
N ILE A 359 23.06 0.77 21.86
CA ILE A 359 24.14 0.33 22.76
C ILE A 359 24.76 -1.00 22.29
N GLY A 360 23.94 -1.94 21.81
CA GLY A 360 24.39 -3.29 21.48
C GLY A 360 24.90 -3.46 20.04
N ALA A 361 25.48 -4.62 19.73
CA ALA A 361 25.85 -5.01 18.36
C ALA A 361 26.80 -4.04 17.62
N GLY A 362 27.76 -3.43 18.33
CA GLY A 362 28.74 -2.49 17.76
C GLY A 362 28.17 -1.10 17.44
N SER A 363 26.90 -0.85 17.78
CA SER A 363 26.27 0.48 17.68
C SER A 363 26.95 1.51 18.56
N PHE A 364 27.36 1.10 19.77
CA PHE A 364 28.06 1.96 20.72
C PHE A 364 29.42 2.44 20.21
N GLU A 365 30.17 1.56 19.53
CA GLU A 365 31.50 1.87 19.01
C GLU A 365 31.46 2.76 17.75
N SER A 366 30.35 2.73 17.01
CA SER A 366 30.21 3.40 15.71
C SER A 366 29.19 4.55 15.70
N ASP A 367 28.64 4.90 16.86
CA ASP A 367 27.59 5.91 17.03
C ASP A 367 26.39 5.71 16.08
N LEU A 368 25.90 4.47 16.01
CA LEU A 368 24.79 4.06 15.14
C LEU A 368 23.58 3.58 15.94
N THR A 369 22.37 3.92 15.51
CA THR A 369 21.14 3.22 15.91
C THR A 369 20.85 2.09 14.91
N LYS A 370 20.78 0.85 15.39
CA LYS A 370 20.47 -0.34 14.58
C LYS A 370 19.06 -0.81 14.87
N ILE A 371 18.25 -0.98 13.83
CA ILE A 371 16.90 -1.54 13.90
C ILE A 371 16.92 -2.91 13.24
N ARG A 372 16.58 -3.93 14.04
CA ARG A 372 16.47 -5.32 13.62
C ARG A 372 14.99 -5.63 13.35
N ALA A 373 14.70 -6.05 12.14
CA ALA A 373 13.41 -6.62 11.76
C ALA A 373 13.54 -8.13 11.63
N ILE A 374 12.61 -8.88 12.22
CA ILE A 374 12.49 -10.33 12.07
C ILE A 374 11.04 -10.67 11.78
N ASP A 375 10.80 -11.35 10.67
CA ASP A 375 9.54 -12.00 10.36
C ASP A 375 9.73 -13.51 10.24
N ARG A 376 8.73 -14.29 10.67
CA ARG A 376 8.81 -15.75 10.75
C ARG A 376 7.54 -16.37 10.21
N PHE A 377 7.60 -16.81 8.98
CA PHE A 377 6.48 -17.42 8.30
C PHE A 377 6.94 -18.52 7.34
N ASP A 378 5.96 -19.28 6.86
CA ASP A 378 6.10 -20.23 5.76
C ASP A 378 4.85 -20.16 4.88
N VAL A 379 4.99 -20.49 3.61
CA VAL A 379 3.88 -20.48 2.66
C VAL A 379 3.83 -21.81 1.92
N GLU A 380 2.71 -22.51 2.07
CA GLU A 380 2.52 -23.82 1.46
C GLU A 380 1.21 -23.88 0.68
N LEU A 381 1.20 -24.76 -0.32
CA LEU A 381 0.02 -25.08 -1.10
C LEU A 381 -0.91 -25.97 -0.26
N TRP A 382 -2.16 -25.54 -0.08
CA TRP A 382 -3.15 -26.28 0.66
C TRP A 382 -4.02 -27.11 -0.29
N ASP A 383 -4.75 -26.44 -1.17
CA ASP A 383 -5.50 -27.09 -2.25
C ASP A 383 -5.02 -26.63 -3.63
N THR A 384 -4.27 -27.51 -4.29
CA THR A 384 -3.81 -27.25 -5.64
C THR A 384 -4.97 -27.06 -6.62
N GLU A 385 -6.07 -27.80 -6.48
CA GLU A 385 -7.18 -27.80 -7.45
C GLU A 385 -8.03 -26.53 -7.39
N SER A 386 -7.87 -25.72 -6.34
CA SER A 386 -8.57 -24.44 -6.20
C SER A 386 -8.04 -23.33 -7.13
N VAL A 387 -6.86 -23.49 -7.76
CA VAL A 387 -6.23 -22.46 -8.60
C VAL A 387 -5.61 -23.06 -9.85
N ILE A 388 -5.85 -22.39 -10.98
CA ILE A 388 -5.27 -22.70 -12.28
C ILE A 388 -4.38 -21.53 -12.71
N TYR A 389 -3.15 -21.85 -13.11
CA TYR A 389 -2.22 -20.90 -13.71
C TYR A 389 -2.36 -20.94 -15.23
N ALA A 390 -2.78 -19.82 -15.79
CA ALA A 390 -3.22 -19.71 -17.16
C ALA A 390 -2.45 -18.63 -17.94
N PRO A 391 -1.15 -18.82 -18.24
CA PRO A 391 -0.38 -17.82 -18.96
C PRO A 391 -0.96 -17.61 -20.37
N PHE A 392 -1.01 -16.36 -20.82
CA PHE A 392 -1.52 -16.00 -22.16
C PHE A 392 -0.60 -14.99 -22.83
N THR A 393 -0.44 -15.04 -24.16
CA THR A 393 0.46 -14.13 -24.90
C THR A 393 -0.30 -12.98 -25.57
N GLY A 394 -1.44 -13.29 -26.18
CA GLY A 394 -2.33 -12.34 -26.80
C GLY A 394 -3.69 -12.97 -26.98
N LEU A 395 -4.75 -12.22 -26.69
CA LEU A 395 -6.12 -12.70 -26.81
C LEU A 395 -6.74 -12.02 -28.02
N ALA A 396 -7.24 -12.83 -28.95
CA ALA A 396 -8.05 -12.33 -30.06
C ALA A 396 -9.42 -11.86 -29.52
N ASP A 397 -10.00 -10.86 -30.19
CA ASP A 397 -11.39 -10.47 -29.94
C ASP A 397 -12.33 -11.65 -30.16
N LEU A 398 -13.45 -11.66 -29.43
CA LEU A 398 -14.49 -12.66 -29.62
C LEU A 398 -15.13 -12.46 -31.00
N THR A 399 -14.61 -13.17 -32.00
CA THR A 399 -15.14 -13.10 -33.37
C THR A 399 -16.54 -13.72 -33.41
N PRO A 400 -17.45 -13.17 -34.25
CA PRO A 400 -18.76 -13.77 -34.44
C PRO A 400 -18.58 -15.21 -34.91
N ALA A 401 -19.30 -16.16 -34.28
CA ALA A 401 -19.60 -17.41 -34.97
C ALA A 401 -20.23 -17.03 -36.31
N ALA A 402 -19.53 -17.32 -37.42
CA ALA A 402 -19.98 -16.95 -38.74
C ALA A 402 -21.45 -17.37 -38.87
N LYS A 403 -22.35 -16.40 -39.03
CA LYS A 403 -23.72 -16.69 -39.46
C LYS A 403 -23.56 -17.42 -40.77
N THR A 404 -23.76 -18.74 -40.76
CA THR A 404 -24.02 -19.51 -41.96
C THR A 404 -25.27 -18.89 -42.57
N SER A 405 -25.07 -18.00 -43.55
CA SER A 405 -26.13 -17.56 -44.42
C SER A 405 -26.62 -18.83 -45.12
N GLY A 406 -27.72 -19.39 -44.64
CA GLY A 406 -28.43 -20.41 -45.36
C GLY A 406 -28.80 -19.83 -46.71
N THR A 407 -28.07 -20.24 -47.74
CA THR A 407 -28.45 -20.03 -49.13
C THR A 407 -29.79 -20.73 -49.31
N THR A 408 -30.90 -20.01 -49.20
CA THR A 408 -32.17 -20.48 -49.73
C THR A 408 -32.04 -20.53 -51.25
N SER A 409 -31.65 -21.69 -51.77
CA SER A 409 -31.83 -22.05 -53.16
C SER A 409 -33.33 -22.13 -53.44
N SER A 410 -33.93 -21.00 -53.85
CA SER A 410 -35.23 -20.98 -54.50
C SER A 410 -35.05 -21.47 -55.93
N THR A 411 -34.98 -22.79 -56.10
CA THR A 411 -35.14 -23.43 -57.40
C THR A 411 -36.62 -23.36 -57.77
N GLY A 412 -36.93 -22.72 -58.89
CA GLY A 412 -38.30 -22.58 -59.37
C GLY A 412 -38.97 -23.92 -59.68
N LYS A 413 -40.29 -23.93 -59.51
CA LYS A 413 -41.25 -24.54 -60.43
C LYS A 413 -42.62 -23.92 -60.24
#